data_AF-A0A7W0W547-F1
#
_entry.id   AF-A0A7W0W547-F1
#
_cell.length_a   1.000
_cell.length_b   1.000
_cell.length_c   1.000
_cell.angle_alpha   90.00
_cell.angle_beta   90.00
_cell.angle_gamma   90.00
#
_symmetry.space_group_name_H-M   'P 1'
#
loop_
_entity.id
_entity.type
_entity.pdbx_description
1 polymer ?
#
loop_
_entity_poly.entity_id
_entity_poly.type
_entity_poly.pdbx_seq_one_letter_code
_entity_poly.pdbx_strand_id
1 'polypeptide(L)' 'MHRRSFTHTAANLNLWLKADRGLTLSNSVSATSRLDQSGNQHHVSQSTGADQPRYQAAAI' A
#
# COMPACT_ATOMS: atom_id res chain seq x y z
N MET A 1 -25.44 3.50 -7.83
CA MET A 1 -24.63 4.69 -8.17
C MET A 1 -23.19 4.25 -8.48
N HIS A 2 -22.67 4.74 -9.62
CA HIS A 2 -21.30 4.85 -10.11
C HIS A 2 -20.15 4.07 -9.44
N ARG A 3 -19.60 3.10 -10.18
CA ARG A 3 -18.23 2.59 -9.99
C ARG A 3 -17.29 3.77 -10.19
N ARG A 4 -16.62 4.25 -9.13
CA ARG A 4 -15.60 5.28 -9.24
C ARG A 4 -14.37 4.67 -9.93
N SER A 5 -14.27 4.86 -11.24
CA SER A 5 -13.02 4.65 -11.97
C SER A 5 -12.05 5.78 -11.61
N PHE A 6 -11.11 5.51 -10.71
CA PHE A 6 -10.02 6.42 -10.40
C PHE A 6 -8.88 6.22 -11.39
N THR A 7 -8.99 6.74 -12.61
CA THR A 7 -7.81 7.02 -13.45
C THR A 7 -7.22 8.34 -12.98
N HIS A 8 -6.55 8.31 -11.83
CA HIS A 8 -5.74 9.43 -11.36
C HIS A 8 -4.33 9.30 -11.95
N THR A 9 -4.19 9.61 -13.24
CA THR A 9 -2.88 9.96 -13.76
C THR A 9 -2.64 11.41 -13.40
N ALA A 10 -2.32 11.69 -12.12
CA ALA A 10 -1.77 12.98 -11.77
C ALA A 10 -0.42 13.08 -12.48
N ALA A 11 -0.24 14.13 -13.30
CA ALA A 11 0.87 14.24 -14.25
C ALA A 11 2.28 14.09 -13.63
N ASN A 12 2.38 14.22 -12.30
CA ASN A 12 3.62 14.10 -11.54
C ASN A 12 3.51 13.12 -10.36
N LEU A 13 2.63 12.11 -10.44
CA LEU A 13 2.50 11.08 -9.40
C LEU A 13 3.73 10.17 -9.41
N ASN A 14 4.60 10.36 -8.43
CA ASN A 14 5.83 9.59 -8.30
C ASN A 14 5.65 8.29 -7.52
N LEU A 15 4.72 8.26 -6.57
CA LEU A 15 4.50 7.13 -5.68
C LEU A 15 3.04 7.06 -5.26
N TRP A 16 2.43 5.88 -5.37
CA TRP A 16 1.11 5.63 -4.82
C TRP A 16 1.08 4.31 -4.05
N LEU A 17 1.02 4.41 -2.72
CA LEU A 17 0.90 3.27 -1.84
C LEU A 17 -0.53 3.21 -1.29
N LYS A 18 -1.22 2.10 -1.53
CA LYS A 18 -2.54 1.85 -0.93
C LYS A 18 -2.40 1.06 0.36
N ALA A 19 -3.29 1.34 1.31
CA ALA A 19 -3.34 0.64 2.58
C ALA A 19 -4.08 -0.72 2.50
N ASP A 20 -4.82 -0.97 1.42
CA ASP A 20 -5.70 -2.13 1.26
C ASP A 20 -5.32 -3.06 0.09
N ARG A 21 -4.31 -2.70 -0.70
CA ARG A 21 -3.85 -3.47 -1.86
C ARG A 21 -2.34 -3.44 -2.02
N GLY A 22 -1.80 -4.55 -2.50
CA GLY A 22 -0.37 -4.68 -2.76
C GLY A 22 0.47 -4.80 -1.49
N LEU A 23 -0.11 -5.34 -0.41
CA LEU A 23 0.60 -5.60 0.84
C LEU A 23 1.23 -6.99 0.81
N THR A 24 2.47 -7.10 1.27
CA THR A 24 3.04 -8.35 1.77
C THR A 24 2.94 -8.34 3.27
N LEU A 25 2.26 -9.33 3.84
CA LEU A 25 2.07 -9.46 5.27
C LEU A 25 2.99 -10.53 5.84
N SER A 26 3.63 -10.24 6.96
CA SER A 26 4.23 -11.25 7.85
C SER A 26 3.31 -11.48 9.04
N ASN A 27 3.13 -12.74 9.41
CA ASN A 27 2.25 -13.19 10.50
C ASN A 27 0.82 -12.63 10.41
N SER A 28 0.33 -12.31 9.21
CA SER A 28 -1.00 -11.73 8.95
C SER A 28 -1.28 -10.34 9.56
N VAL A 29 -0.29 -9.71 10.21
CA VAL A 29 -0.49 -8.41 10.88
C VAL A 29 0.57 -7.38 10.52
N SER A 30 1.78 -7.75 10.16
CA SER A 30 2.84 -6.78 9.85
C SER A 30 2.99 -6.59 8.34
N ALA A 31 2.82 -5.37 7.84
CA ALA A 31 3.04 -5.05 6.44
C ALA A 31 4.54 -4.84 6.16
N THR A 32 5.22 -5.91 5.74
CA THR A 32 6.66 -5.90 5.47
C THR A 32 7.01 -5.16 4.18
N SER A 33 6.13 -5.22 3.19
CA SER A 33 6.30 -4.54 1.90
C SER A 33 4.97 -4.00 1.36
N ARG A 34 5.06 -2.91 0.60
CA ARG A 34 3.93 -2.32 -0.14
C ARG A 34 4.33 -2.06 -1.57
N LEU A 35 3.53 -2.58 -2.49
CA LEU A 35 3.68 -2.36 -3.90
C LEU A 35 3.24 -0.94 -4.27
N ASP A 36 4.05 -0.32 -5.10
CA ASP A 36 3.70 0.92 -5.78
C ASP A 36 2.59 0.66 -6.80
N GLN A 37 1.61 1.55 -6.81
CA GLN A 37 0.41 1.48 -7.63
C GLN A 37 0.39 2.60 -8.67
N SER A 38 1.39 3.49 -8.69
CA SER A 38 1.52 4.50 -9.74
C SER A 38 2.04 3.93 -11.06
N GLY A 39 2.69 2.77 -11.02
CA GLY A 39 3.36 2.14 -12.17
C GLY A 39 4.85 2.48 -12.30
N ASN A 40 5.40 3.27 -11.37
CA ASN A 40 6.82 3.66 -11.40
C ASN A 40 7.75 2.65 -10.73
N GLN A 41 7.21 1.56 -10.18
CA GLN A 41 7.95 0.48 -9.51
C GLN A 41 8.69 0.94 -8.25
N HIS A 42 8.25 2.04 -7.62
CA HIS A 42 8.83 2.57 -6.39
C HIS A 42 8.31 1.84 -5.14
N HIS A 43 8.51 0.52 -5.08
CA HIS A 43 8.06 -0.31 -3.97
C HIS A 43 8.77 0.06 -2.67
N VAL A 44 8.08 -0.08 -1.53
CA VAL A 44 8.66 0.22 -0.22
C VAL A 44 8.65 -1.00 0.69
N SER A 45 9.70 -1.12 1.50
CA SER A 45 9.84 -2.14 2.54
C SER A 45 10.29 -1.47 3.84
N GLN A 46 9.81 -1.97 4.97
CA GLN A 46 10.24 -1.53 6.30
C GLN A 46 10.89 -2.72 7.01
N SER A 47 12.21 -2.74 7.08
CA SER A 47 12.97 -3.87 7.63
C SER A 47 12.90 -3.94 9.16
N THR A 48 12.79 -2.79 9.83
CA THR A 48 12.67 -2.73 11.29
C THR A 48 11.26 -3.15 11.71
N GLY A 49 11.14 -4.32 12.34
CA GLY A 49 9.84 -4.90 12.71
C GLY A 49 8.98 -4.01 13.62
N ALA A 50 9.61 -3.19 14.47
CA ALA A 50 8.91 -2.22 15.32
C ALA A 50 8.30 -1.05 14.53
N ASP A 51 8.87 -0.71 13.37
CA ASP A 51 8.42 0.38 12.51
C ASP A 51 7.48 -0.11 11.40
N GLN A 52 7.29 -1.43 11.26
CA GLN A 52 6.39 -2.00 10.27
C GLN A 52 4.95 -1.59 10.56
N PRO A 53 4.24 -1.04 9.57
CA PRO A 53 2.83 -0.73 9.71
C PRO A 53 2.02 -1.99 10.01
N ARG A 54 1.06 -1.90 10.92
CA ARG A 54 0.17 -3.01 11.25
C ARG A 54 -1.07 -3.01 10.36
N TYR A 55 -1.33 -4.14 9.74
CA TYR A 55 -2.59 -4.45 9.08
C TYR A 55 -3.64 -4.78 10.14
N GLN A 56 -4.76 -4.07 10.12
CA GLN A 56 -5.91 -4.34 10.97
C GLN A 56 -7.01 -4.91 10.08
N ALA A 57 -7.32 -6.19 10.27
CA ALA A 57 -8.35 -6.87 9.48
C ALA A 57 -9.77 -6.36 9.80
N ALA A 58 -9.94 -5.66 10.93
CA ALA A 58 -11.15 -4.98 11.34
C ALA A 58 -10.79 -3.60 11.91
N ALA A 59 -11.62 -2.60 11.62
CA ALA A 59 -11.56 -1.32 12.33
C ALA A 59 -12.12 -1.55 13.75
N ILE A 60 -11.30 -1.27 14.76
CA ILE A 60 -11.73 -1.16 16.16
C ILE A 60 -12.25 0.25 16.43
#